data_AF-A0A7S1LK40-F1
#
_entry.id   AF-A0A7S1LK40-F1
#
_cell.length_a   1.000
_cell.length_b   1.000
_cell.length_c   1.000
_cell.angle_alpha   90.00
_cell.angle_beta   90.00
_cell.angle_gamma   90.00
#
_symmetry.space_group_name_H-M   'P 1'
#
loop_
_entity.id
_entity.type
_entity.pdbx_description
1 polymer ?
#
loop_
_entity_poly.entity_id
_entity_poly.type
_entity_poly.pdbx_seq_one_letter_code
_entity_poly.pdbx_strand_id
1 'polypeptide(L)'
;AREMAASTARRLERSRAALDLLTAVQLPAPWLREGWCLYRCPAGVPPSSRIAAFDFDKTLHFGGPAWRLSSAHVPPRLRRLHEEGYKVVIFSNQHAAGRKRTQESMNKAVKETVCKFDEFADFCGLPMQIFVSVARGDSNDHFRKPNTGMWQLLATSTLCNGGVQPDTGLSFFVGNAAGRLTDGNDVDAEFARRAGLQFRTEEWLAP
;
A
#
# COMPACT_ATOMS: atom_id res chain seq x y z
N ALA A 1 -28.26 -21.40 0.59
CA ALA A 1 -28.17 -20.52 1.78
C ALA A 1 -27.22 -21.06 2.86
N ARG A 2 -27.42 -22.28 3.39
CA ARG A 2 -26.58 -22.87 4.45
C ARG A 2 -25.11 -23.06 4.06
N GLU A 3 -24.82 -23.52 2.84
CA GLU A 3 -23.44 -23.70 2.35
C GLU A 3 -22.69 -22.37 2.18
N MET A 4 -23.36 -21.32 1.70
CA MET A 4 -22.76 -19.98 1.62
C MET A 4 -22.45 -19.43 3.01
N ALA A 5 -23.34 -19.61 3.98
CA ALA A 5 -23.10 -19.20 5.36
C ALA A 5 -21.91 -19.94 5.98
N ALA A 6 -21.81 -21.26 5.78
CA ALA A 6 -20.69 -22.06 6.26
C ALA A 6 -19.35 -21.68 5.58
N SER A 7 -19.37 -21.37 4.28
CA SER A 7 -18.20 -20.86 3.54
C SER A 7 -17.73 -19.50 4.06
N THR A 8 -18.66 -18.60 4.37
CA THR A 8 -18.35 -17.28 4.94
C THR A 8 -17.80 -17.40 6.36
N ALA A 9 -18.39 -18.25 7.22
CA ALA A 9 -17.88 -18.51 8.56
C ALA A 9 -16.44 -19.04 8.53
N ARG A 10 -16.14 -20.01 7.66
CA ARG A 10 -14.78 -20.54 7.49
C ARG A 10 -13.78 -19.49 6.99
N ARG A 11 -14.21 -18.56 6.13
CA ARG A 11 -13.36 -17.44 5.67
C ARG A 11 -13.04 -16.48 6.80
N LEU A 12 -14.03 -16.13 7.62
CA LEU A 12 -13.86 -15.27 8.78
C LEU A 12 -12.92 -15.89 9.82
N GLU A 13 -13.14 -17.16 10.15
CA GLU A 13 -12.29 -17.90 11.09
C GLU A 13 -10.83 -17.96 10.63
N ARG A 14 -10.60 -18.28 9.34
CA ARG A 14 -9.26 -18.27 8.75
C ARG A 14 -8.63 -16.88 8.79
N SER A 15 -9.42 -15.83 8.55
CA SER A 15 -8.94 -14.46 8.64
C SER A 15 -8.55 -14.12 10.09
N ARG A 16 -9.37 -14.49 11.08
CA ARG A 16 -9.05 -14.24 12.49
C ARG A 16 -7.77 -14.95 12.92
N ALA A 17 -7.65 -16.25 12.64
CA ALA A 17 -6.45 -17.02 12.99
C ALA A 17 -5.19 -16.45 12.33
N ALA A 18 -5.26 -16.03 11.07
CA ALA A 18 -4.12 -15.42 10.40
C ALA A 18 -3.80 -14.01 10.94
N LEU A 19 -4.80 -13.25 11.39
CA LEU A 19 -4.58 -11.97 12.06
C LEU A 19 -3.88 -12.19 13.41
N ASP A 20 -4.26 -13.21 14.19
CA ASP A 20 -3.59 -13.56 15.44
C ASP A 20 -2.09 -13.86 15.21
N LEU A 21 -1.77 -14.66 14.17
CA LEU A 21 -0.37 -14.90 13.78
C LEU A 21 0.35 -13.60 13.39
N LEU A 22 -0.32 -12.73 12.64
CA LEU A 22 0.24 -11.42 12.25
C LEU A 22 0.51 -10.56 13.49
N THR A 23 -0.35 -10.62 14.51
CA THR A 23 -0.18 -9.83 15.74
C THR A 23 1.06 -10.19 16.54
N ALA A 24 1.46 -11.46 16.48
CA ALA A 24 2.66 -11.98 17.14
C ALA A 24 3.97 -11.68 16.38
N VAL A 25 3.92 -11.16 15.15
CA VAL A 25 5.13 -10.80 14.40
C VAL A 25 5.75 -9.54 14.99
N GLN A 26 7.04 -9.61 15.33
CA GLN A 26 7.84 -8.44 15.65
C GLN A 26 8.31 -7.76 14.36
N LEU A 27 7.97 -6.48 14.21
CA LEU A 27 8.37 -5.67 13.05
C LEU A 27 9.67 -4.93 13.33
N PRO A 28 10.58 -4.80 12.35
CA PRO A 28 11.76 -3.96 12.49
C PRO A 28 11.34 -2.49 12.45
N ALA A 29 12.02 -1.62 13.20
CA ALA A 29 11.83 -0.18 13.04
C ALA A 29 12.22 0.26 11.61
N PRO A 30 11.52 1.22 10.98
CA PRO A 30 10.39 2.01 11.51
C PRO A 30 9.01 1.43 11.16
N TRP A 31 8.90 0.12 10.88
CA TRP A 31 7.63 -0.51 10.54
C TRP A 31 6.74 -0.71 11.75
N LEU A 32 5.45 -0.49 11.52
CA LEU A 32 4.35 -0.57 12.45
C LEU A 32 3.21 -1.38 11.83
N ARG A 33 2.21 -1.69 12.67
CA ARG A 33 1.04 -2.45 12.25
C ARG A 33 -0.23 -1.90 12.89
N GLU A 34 -1.27 -1.82 12.08
CA GLU A 34 -2.65 -1.63 12.53
C GLU A 34 -3.54 -2.63 11.80
N GLY A 35 -4.14 -3.58 12.53
CA GLY A 35 -4.90 -4.68 11.94
C GLY A 35 -4.10 -5.42 10.86
N TRP A 36 -4.63 -5.38 9.63
CA TRP A 36 -4.02 -5.97 8.43
C TRP A 36 -3.09 -5.02 7.65
N CYS A 37 -2.87 -3.80 8.13
CA CYS A 37 -1.96 -2.85 7.49
C CYS A 37 -0.59 -2.90 8.16
N LEU A 38 0.44 -3.19 7.37
CA LEU A 38 1.83 -2.89 7.72
C LEU A 38 2.16 -1.51 7.17
N TYR A 39 2.77 -0.64 7.95
CA TYR A 39 3.10 0.70 7.49
C TYR A 39 4.41 1.20 8.06
N ARG A 40 5.10 2.08 7.33
CA ARG A 40 6.31 2.77 7.78
C ARG A 40 6.13 4.27 7.60
N CYS A 41 6.43 5.02 8.65
CA CYS A 41 6.42 6.48 8.65
C CYS A 41 7.81 6.95 9.15
N PRO A 42 8.85 6.87 8.30
CA PRO A 42 10.23 7.14 8.72
C PRO A 42 10.42 8.58 9.18
N ALA A 43 11.27 8.76 10.19
CA ALA A 43 11.68 10.08 10.66
C ALA A 43 12.37 10.83 9.51
N GLY A 44 12.06 12.12 9.36
CA GLY A 44 12.62 12.96 8.30
C GLY A 44 11.75 13.11 7.04
N VAL A 45 10.61 12.42 6.94
CA VAL A 45 9.61 12.73 5.91
C VAL A 45 8.69 13.86 6.42
N PRO A 46 8.77 15.08 5.88
CA PRO A 46 7.98 16.20 6.37
C PRO A 46 6.48 15.95 6.16
N PRO A 47 5.62 16.39 7.08
CA PRO A 47 4.19 16.54 6.82
C PRO A 47 3.90 17.36 5.57
N SER A 48 2.84 17.04 4.85
CA SER A 48 2.39 17.84 3.70
C SER A 48 0.88 17.71 3.50
N SER A 49 0.24 18.79 3.05
CA SER A 49 -1.14 18.74 2.56
C SER A 49 -1.23 18.18 1.14
N ARG A 50 -0.11 18.12 0.40
CA ARG A 50 -0.06 17.60 -0.97
C ARG A 50 0.52 16.19 -0.98
N ILE A 51 -0.31 15.22 -1.35
CA ILE A 51 0.09 13.80 -1.38
C ILE A 51 0.19 13.33 -2.82
N ALA A 52 1.36 12.80 -3.17
CA ALA A 52 1.56 12.03 -4.39
C ALA A 52 1.58 10.55 -4.00
N ALA A 53 0.47 9.86 -4.23
CA ALA A 53 0.30 8.48 -3.81
C ALA A 53 0.38 7.51 -5.00
N PHE A 54 0.92 6.32 -4.77
CA PHE A 54 1.22 5.36 -5.82
C PHE A 54 0.80 3.95 -5.40
N ASP A 55 0.21 3.19 -6.31
CA ASP A 55 0.30 1.73 -6.26
C ASP A 55 1.74 1.25 -6.53
N PHE A 56 2.04 -0.01 -6.25
CA PHE A 56 3.39 -0.56 -6.34
C PHE A 56 3.59 -1.52 -7.52
N ASP A 57 2.99 -2.71 -7.46
CA ASP A 57 3.20 -3.76 -8.46
C ASP A 57 2.49 -3.40 -9.77
N LYS A 58 3.22 -3.43 -10.90
CA LYS A 58 2.80 -2.98 -12.24
C LYS A 58 2.58 -1.47 -12.39
N THR A 59 2.64 -0.71 -11.30
CA THR A 59 2.58 0.76 -11.32
C THR A 59 3.96 1.39 -11.27
N LEU A 60 4.77 1.05 -10.25
CA LEU A 60 6.15 1.55 -10.10
C LEU A 60 7.17 0.56 -10.67
N HIS A 61 6.90 -0.74 -10.58
CA HIS A 61 7.79 -1.78 -11.09
C HIS A 61 7.02 -3.08 -11.40
N PHE A 62 7.59 -3.92 -12.26
CA PHE A 62 7.07 -5.22 -12.67
C PHE A 62 7.77 -6.40 -11.97
N GLY A 63 8.44 -6.14 -10.84
CA GLY A 63 9.27 -7.13 -10.12
C GLY A 63 10.61 -7.44 -10.79
N GLY A 64 11.25 -8.53 -10.35
CA GLY A 64 12.51 -9.05 -10.89
C GLY A 64 13.77 -8.39 -10.32
N PRO A 65 14.96 -8.95 -10.64
CA PRO A 65 16.24 -8.39 -10.21
C PRO A 65 16.41 -6.94 -10.69
N ALA A 66 17.04 -6.10 -9.87
CA ALA A 66 17.34 -4.70 -10.16
C ALA A 66 16.11 -3.78 -10.44
N TRP A 67 14.92 -4.16 -9.97
CA TRP A 67 13.67 -3.40 -10.14
C TRP A 67 13.35 -3.12 -11.61
N ARG A 68 12.74 -4.08 -12.32
CA ARG A 68 12.26 -3.80 -13.68
C ARG A 68 11.13 -2.76 -13.62
N LEU A 69 11.45 -1.49 -13.80
CA LEU A 69 10.54 -0.36 -13.62
C LEU A 69 9.45 -0.31 -14.69
N SER A 70 8.31 0.30 -14.36
CA SER A 70 7.26 0.63 -15.34
C SER A 70 7.69 1.72 -16.30
N SER A 71 8.54 2.64 -15.83
CA SER A 71 9.19 3.70 -16.59
C SER A 71 10.58 3.93 -16.00
N ALA A 72 11.58 4.18 -16.86
CA ALA A 72 12.91 4.59 -16.41
C ALA A 72 12.88 5.88 -15.57
N HIS A 73 11.79 6.66 -15.66
CA HIS A 73 11.62 7.93 -14.97
C HIS A 73 11.01 7.80 -13.58
N VAL A 74 10.74 6.58 -13.08
CA VAL A 74 10.12 6.39 -11.75
C VAL A 74 10.97 7.05 -10.64
N PRO A 75 12.24 6.66 -10.37
CA PRO A 75 13.03 7.31 -9.33
C PRO A 75 13.15 8.84 -9.48
N PRO A 76 13.52 9.41 -10.66
CA PRO A 76 13.64 10.86 -10.77
C PRO A 76 12.30 11.59 -10.60
N ARG A 77 11.16 11.03 -11.05
CA ARG A 77 9.84 11.64 -10.81
C ARG A 77 9.46 11.65 -9.34
N LEU A 78 9.69 10.55 -8.61
CA LEU A 78 9.40 10.50 -7.17
C LEU A 78 10.25 11.50 -6.39
N ARG A 79 11.55 11.62 -6.72
CA ARG A 79 12.42 12.65 -6.10
C ARG A 79 11.97 14.06 -6.43
N ARG A 80 11.66 14.36 -7.69
CA ARG A 80 11.16 15.67 -8.09
C ARG A 80 9.88 16.05 -7.36
N LEU A 81 8.92 15.13 -7.23
CA LEU A 81 7.69 15.38 -6.47
C LEU A 81 8.00 15.72 -5.01
N HIS A 82 8.95 15.00 -4.40
CA HIS A 82 9.39 15.30 -3.06
C HIS A 82 10.01 16.70 -2.94
N GLU A 83 10.89 17.08 -3.87
CA GLU A 83 11.49 18.43 -3.96
C GLU A 83 10.43 19.52 -4.18
N GLU A 84 9.38 19.22 -4.93
CA GLU A 84 8.22 20.11 -5.14
C GLU A 84 7.32 20.21 -3.91
N GLY A 85 7.63 19.50 -2.82
CA GLY A 85 6.92 19.53 -1.53
C GLY A 85 5.73 18.58 -1.43
N TYR A 86 5.62 17.61 -2.34
CA TYR A 86 4.70 16.49 -2.15
C TYR A 86 5.27 15.51 -1.13
N LYS A 87 4.37 14.98 -0.31
CA LYS A 87 4.64 13.74 0.41
C LYS A 87 4.38 12.56 -0.53
N VAL A 88 5.44 11.80 -0.81
CA VAL A 88 5.40 10.62 -1.68
C VAL A 88 5.03 9.39 -0.85
N VAL A 89 3.94 8.72 -1.24
CA VAL A 89 3.34 7.62 -0.47
C VAL A 89 3.06 6.41 -1.36
N ILE A 90 3.29 5.21 -0.84
CA ILE A 90 2.88 3.97 -1.50
C ILE A 90 1.69 3.34 -0.76
N PHE A 91 0.67 2.94 -1.51
CA PHE A 91 -0.48 2.15 -1.05
C PHE A 91 -0.58 0.84 -1.83
N SER A 92 -0.29 -0.29 -1.19
CA SER A 92 -0.19 -1.58 -1.88
C SER A 92 -1.00 -2.69 -1.23
N ASN A 93 -1.57 -3.57 -2.06
CA ASN A 93 -2.29 -4.77 -1.63
C ASN A 93 -1.38 -6.02 -1.74
N GLN A 94 -0.87 -6.56 -0.63
CA GLN A 94 0.07 -7.68 -0.57
C GLN A 94 -0.46 -8.90 0.18
N HIS A 95 -1.20 -9.77 -0.50
CA HIS A 95 -1.95 -10.86 0.14
C HIS A 95 -1.10 -12.04 0.65
N ALA A 96 0.23 -12.00 0.53
CA ALA A 96 1.10 -13.14 0.84
C ALA A 96 1.02 -13.54 2.33
N ALA A 97 1.03 -12.56 3.24
CA ALA A 97 0.98 -12.80 4.68
C ALA A 97 -0.41 -13.27 5.13
N GLY A 98 -1.50 -12.67 4.62
CA GLY A 98 -2.86 -13.08 4.96
C GLY A 98 -3.23 -14.52 4.57
N ARG A 99 -2.45 -15.17 3.71
CA ARG A 99 -2.64 -16.59 3.34
C ARG A 99 -1.94 -17.58 4.28
N LYS A 100 -1.10 -17.09 5.20
CA LYS A 100 -0.27 -17.95 6.06
C LYS A 100 -1.09 -18.56 7.20
N ARG A 101 -0.66 -19.74 7.65
CA ARG A 101 -1.34 -20.56 8.66
C ARG A 101 -0.44 -20.98 9.82
N THR A 102 0.85 -20.64 9.76
CA THR A 102 1.84 -20.95 10.80
C THR A 102 2.64 -19.70 11.11
N GLN A 103 3.16 -19.58 12.33
CA GLN A 103 3.95 -18.42 12.74
C GLN A 103 5.22 -18.27 11.87
N GLU A 104 5.91 -19.37 11.57
CA GLU A 104 7.11 -19.36 10.74
C GLU A 104 6.83 -18.79 9.33
N SER A 105 5.78 -19.28 8.67
CA SER A 105 5.43 -18.82 7.33
C SER A 105 4.89 -17.38 7.30
N MET A 106 4.25 -16.94 8.39
CA MET A 106 3.84 -15.56 8.61
C MET A 106 5.05 -14.64 8.77
N ASN A 107 5.98 -14.98 9.67
CA ASN A 107 7.23 -14.23 9.89
C ASN A 107 8.01 -14.07 8.58
N LYS A 108 8.14 -15.15 7.80
CA LYS A 108 8.81 -15.13 6.50
C LYS A 108 8.12 -14.16 5.52
N ALA A 109 6.80 -14.25 5.36
CA ALA A 109 6.08 -13.38 4.42
C ALA A 109 6.10 -11.90 4.83
N VAL A 110 6.00 -11.61 6.13
CA VAL A 110 6.11 -10.24 6.63
C VAL A 110 7.51 -9.70 6.39
N LYS A 111 8.56 -10.48 6.69
CA LYS A 111 9.95 -10.10 6.42
C LYS A 111 10.20 -9.83 4.94
N GLU A 112 9.76 -10.71 4.05
CA GLU A 112 9.87 -10.53 2.60
C GLU A 112 9.14 -9.27 2.12
N THR A 113 7.95 -8.99 2.68
CA THR A 113 7.17 -7.79 2.36
C THR A 113 7.91 -6.52 2.79
N VAL A 114 8.37 -6.47 4.05
CA VAL A 114 9.11 -5.35 4.61
C VAL A 114 10.39 -5.07 3.82
N CYS A 115 11.24 -6.10 3.62
CA CYS A 115 12.48 -5.97 2.87
C CYS A 115 12.24 -5.44 1.45
N LYS A 116 11.22 -5.95 0.74
CA LYS A 116 10.87 -5.49 -0.62
C LYS A 116 10.64 -3.96 -0.67
N PHE A 117 9.93 -3.42 0.31
CA PHE A 117 9.59 -2.00 0.33
C PHE A 117 10.74 -1.12 0.84
N ASP A 118 11.54 -1.60 1.79
CA ASP A 118 12.74 -0.90 2.22
C ASP A 118 13.78 -0.83 1.09
N GLU A 119 14.08 -1.95 0.42
CA GLU A 119 15.02 -1.99 -0.69
C GLU A 119 14.58 -1.11 -1.87
N PHE A 120 13.27 -0.98 -2.12
CA PHE A 120 12.76 -0.07 -3.15
C PHE A 120 12.92 1.40 -2.75
N ALA A 121 12.66 1.73 -1.49
CA ALA A 121 12.86 3.09 -0.98
C ALA A 121 14.35 3.49 -1.07
N ASP A 122 15.25 2.57 -0.71
CA ASP A 122 16.70 2.74 -0.83
C ASP A 122 17.13 2.91 -2.29
N PHE A 123 16.61 2.07 -3.19
CA PHE A 123 16.86 2.18 -4.63
C PHE A 123 16.44 3.55 -5.20
N CYS A 124 15.32 4.11 -4.73
CA CYS A 124 14.88 5.43 -5.15
C CYS A 124 15.66 6.58 -4.49
N GLY A 125 16.39 6.29 -3.40
CA GLY A 125 17.08 7.29 -2.59
C GLY A 125 16.13 8.27 -1.92
N LEU A 126 14.93 7.82 -1.53
CA LEU A 126 13.89 8.67 -0.95
C LEU A 126 13.29 8.02 0.31
N PRO A 127 13.21 8.73 1.45
CA PRO A 127 12.50 8.23 2.61
C PRO A 127 10.99 8.27 2.31
N MET A 128 10.43 7.14 1.85
CA MET A 128 9.01 7.04 1.48
C MET A 128 8.15 6.58 2.65
N GLN A 129 6.93 7.11 2.73
CA GLN A 129 5.89 6.51 3.56
C GLN A 129 5.20 5.39 2.79
N ILE A 130 5.04 4.24 3.43
CA ILE A 130 4.56 3.03 2.76
C ILE A 130 3.48 2.41 3.64
N PHE A 131 2.36 2.07 3.01
CA PHE A 131 1.23 1.39 3.64
C PHE A 131 0.86 0.18 2.79
N VAL A 132 0.76 -0.96 3.47
CA VAL A 132 0.63 -2.27 2.83
C VAL A 132 -0.48 -3.05 3.50
N SER A 133 -1.60 -3.22 2.82
CA SER A 133 -2.62 -4.16 3.27
C SER A 133 -2.14 -5.58 2.98
N VAL A 134 -1.94 -6.38 4.04
CA VAL A 134 -1.56 -7.79 3.92
C VAL A 134 -2.73 -8.77 4.07
N ALA A 135 -3.95 -8.24 4.08
CA ALA A 135 -5.19 -9.01 4.07
C ALA A 135 -5.34 -9.86 2.79
N ARG A 136 -6.16 -10.90 2.88
CA ARG A 136 -6.46 -11.76 1.72
C ARG A 136 -7.32 -11.04 0.69
N GLY A 137 -7.26 -11.52 -0.55
CA GLY A 137 -8.11 -11.02 -1.64
C GLY A 137 -9.60 -11.27 -1.44
N ASP A 138 -9.96 -12.31 -0.68
CA ASP A 138 -11.34 -12.71 -0.41
C ASP A 138 -11.88 -12.22 0.95
N SER A 139 -11.11 -11.39 1.67
CA SER A 139 -11.57 -10.69 2.87
C SER A 139 -11.94 -9.26 2.54
N ASN A 140 -13.11 -8.81 3.01
CA ASN A 140 -13.51 -7.40 2.95
C ASN A 140 -12.85 -6.61 4.08
N ASP A 141 -11.53 -6.41 3.96
CA ASP A 141 -10.72 -5.66 4.92
C ASP A 141 -10.69 -4.16 4.55
N HIS A 142 -10.82 -3.28 5.54
CA HIS A 142 -10.93 -1.84 5.28
C HIS A 142 -9.62 -1.20 4.82
N PHE A 143 -8.45 -1.80 5.09
CA PHE A 143 -7.18 -1.34 4.54
C PHE A 143 -6.95 -1.80 3.10
N ARG A 144 -7.62 -2.87 2.66
CA ARG A 144 -7.42 -3.42 1.32
C ARG A 144 -8.11 -2.58 0.25
N LYS A 145 -7.36 -2.05 -0.72
CA LYS A 145 -7.93 -1.33 -1.87
C LYS A 145 -8.98 -2.22 -2.56
N PRO A 146 -10.16 -1.69 -2.93
CA PRO A 146 -10.49 -0.26 -3.06
C PRO A 146 -10.91 0.45 -1.76
N ASN A 147 -10.95 -0.21 -0.60
CA ASN A 147 -11.26 0.47 0.66
C ASN A 147 -10.15 1.45 1.06
N THR A 148 -10.52 2.52 1.76
CA THR A 148 -9.67 3.70 1.99
C THR A 148 -8.93 3.69 3.32
N GLY A 149 -8.90 2.56 4.04
CA GLY A 149 -8.31 2.49 5.39
C GLY A 149 -6.85 2.95 5.43
N MET A 150 -6.05 2.61 4.41
CA MET A 150 -4.65 3.07 4.36
C MET A 150 -4.56 4.60 4.17
N TRP A 151 -5.44 5.18 3.35
CA TRP A 151 -5.52 6.63 3.17
C TRP A 151 -5.98 7.33 4.45
N GLN A 152 -7.01 6.80 5.12
CA GLN A 152 -7.53 7.32 6.37
C GLN A 152 -6.47 7.26 7.48
N LEU A 153 -5.67 6.20 7.52
CA LEU A 153 -4.57 6.08 8.45
C LEU A 153 -3.51 7.16 8.21
N LEU A 154 -3.13 7.41 6.94
CA LEU A 154 -2.25 8.53 6.61
C LEU A 154 -2.83 9.88 7.05
N ALA A 155 -4.10 10.14 6.72
CA ALA A 155 -4.73 11.44 6.89
C ALA A 155 -5.04 11.80 8.35
N THR A 156 -5.34 10.81 9.19
CA THR A 156 -5.72 11.04 10.59
C THR A 156 -4.58 10.84 11.59
N SER A 157 -3.53 10.10 11.21
CA SER A 157 -2.42 9.82 12.11
C SER A 157 -1.45 11.00 12.25
N THR A 158 -1.29 11.50 13.46
CA THR A 158 -0.24 12.49 13.80
C THR A 158 1.16 11.92 13.58
N LEU A 159 1.34 10.61 13.72
CA LEU A 159 2.61 9.94 13.45
C LEU A 159 2.96 9.96 11.95
N CYS A 160 1.97 9.82 11.08
CA CYS A 160 2.22 9.71 9.64
C CYS A 160 2.11 11.03 8.90
N ASN A 161 1.30 12.00 9.33
CA ASN A 161 1.27 13.32 8.69
C ASN A 161 1.35 14.52 9.63
N GLY A 162 1.86 14.35 10.85
CA GLY A 162 2.09 15.48 11.77
C GLY A 162 0.83 16.28 12.11
N GLY A 163 -0.36 15.71 11.93
CA GLY A 163 -1.64 16.39 12.08
C GLY A 163 -2.05 17.28 10.89
N VAL A 164 -1.20 17.44 9.87
CA VAL A 164 -1.54 18.18 8.65
C VAL A 164 -2.60 17.40 7.88
N GLN A 165 -3.72 18.06 7.58
CA GLN A 165 -4.79 17.46 6.78
C GLN A 165 -4.41 17.49 5.29
N PRO A 166 -4.47 16.36 4.58
CA PRO A 166 -4.30 16.34 3.13
C PRO A 166 -5.39 17.14 2.41
N ASP A 167 -4.98 17.96 1.44
CA ASP A 167 -5.88 18.57 0.46
C ASP A 167 -6.03 17.58 -0.70
N THR A 168 -7.20 16.94 -0.80
CA THR A 168 -7.47 15.94 -1.83
C THR A 168 -7.56 16.53 -3.23
N GLY A 169 -7.87 17.83 -3.36
CA GLY A 169 -7.89 18.55 -4.64
C GLY A 169 -6.49 18.78 -5.21
N LEU A 170 -5.48 18.88 -4.34
CA LEU A 170 -4.06 18.99 -4.69
C LEU A 170 -3.29 17.67 -4.59
N SER A 171 -3.99 16.58 -4.28
CA SER A 171 -3.39 15.24 -4.12
C SER A 171 -3.87 14.31 -5.23
N PHE A 172 -3.06 13.30 -5.54
CA PHE A 172 -3.37 12.35 -6.60
C PHE A 172 -2.90 10.94 -6.26
N PHE A 173 -3.53 9.95 -6.90
CA PHE A 173 -3.17 8.55 -6.85
C PHE A 173 -2.82 8.04 -8.25
N VAL A 174 -1.67 7.39 -8.39
CA VAL A 174 -1.24 6.72 -9.62
C VAL A 174 -1.37 5.22 -9.44
N GLY A 175 -2.04 4.52 -10.36
CA GLY A 175 -2.18 3.07 -10.29
C GLY A 175 -2.52 2.42 -11.62
N ASN A 176 -2.21 1.14 -11.75
CA ASN A 176 -2.40 0.41 -13.00
C ASN A 176 -3.79 -0.24 -13.12
N ALA A 177 -4.48 -0.49 -12.00
CA ALA A 177 -5.82 -1.07 -12.02
C ALA A 177 -6.88 0.01 -12.25
N ALA A 178 -7.00 0.45 -13.50
CA ALA A 178 -7.79 1.60 -13.92
C ALA A 178 -9.18 1.24 -14.48
N GLY A 179 -9.48 -0.05 -14.64
CA GLY A 179 -10.74 -0.50 -15.25
C GLY A 179 -10.75 -0.44 -16.79
N ARG A 180 -9.58 -0.37 -17.43
CA ARG A 180 -9.46 -0.51 -18.90
C ARG A 180 -9.89 -1.91 -19.32
N LEU A 181 -10.21 -2.12 -20.60
CA LEU A 181 -10.58 -3.45 -21.14
C LEU A 181 -9.51 -4.53 -20.89
N THR A 182 -8.24 -4.12 -20.83
CA THR A 182 -7.09 -4.99 -20.54
C THR A 182 -6.84 -5.19 -19.05
N ASP A 183 -7.50 -4.42 -18.19
CA ASP A 183 -7.34 -4.51 -16.74
C ASP A 183 -8.29 -5.58 -16.20
N GLY A 184 -7.79 -6.45 -15.32
CA GLY A 184 -8.63 -7.46 -14.66
C GLY A 184 -9.51 -6.90 -13.53
N ASN A 185 -9.37 -5.62 -13.20
CA ASN A 185 -10.12 -4.89 -12.16
C ASN A 185 -9.80 -3.38 -12.20
N ASP A 186 -10.52 -2.60 -11.40
CA ASP A 186 -10.46 -1.14 -11.28
C ASP A 186 -10.09 -0.67 -9.86
N VAL A 187 -9.42 -1.53 -9.06
CA VAL A 187 -9.27 -1.29 -7.62
C VAL A 187 -8.50 -0.01 -7.28
N ASP A 188 -7.61 0.45 -8.15
CA ASP A 188 -6.82 1.66 -7.95
C ASP A 188 -7.64 2.91 -8.28
N ALA A 189 -8.37 2.88 -9.40
CA ALA A 189 -9.28 3.96 -9.77
C ALA A 189 -10.38 4.14 -8.70
N GLU A 190 -10.96 3.03 -8.22
CA GLU A 190 -11.99 3.06 -7.19
C GLU A 190 -11.43 3.49 -5.82
N PHE A 191 -10.20 3.10 -5.46
CA PHE A 191 -9.53 3.61 -4.26
C PHE A 191 -9.36 5.13 -4.31
N ALA A 192 -8.84 5.66 -5.42
CA ALA A 192 -8.66 7.09 -5.63
C ALA A 192 -9.99 7.85 -5.53
N ARG A 193 -11.03 7.34 -6.21
CA ARG A 193 -12.38 7.92 -6.19
C ARG A 193 -12.95 7.97 -4.77
N ARG A 194 -12.84 6.87 -4.01
CA ARG A 194 -13.34 6.82 -2.61
C ARG A 194 -12.55 7.71 -1.66
N ALA A 195 -11.25 7.89 -1.91
CA ALA A 195 -10.39 8.79 -1.15
C ALA A 195 -10.55 10.27 -1.57
N GLY A 196 -11.28 10.55 -2.65
CA GLY A 196 -11.44 11.91 -3.21
C GLY A 196 -10.21 12.42 -3.97
N LEU A 197 -9.31 11.53 -4.38
CA LEU A 197 -8.04 11.87 -5.05
C LEU A 197 -8.22 11.93 -6.57
N GLN A 198 -7.44 12.79 -7.22
CA GLN A 198 -7.28 12.71 -8.67
C GLN A 198 -6.61 11.38 -9.04
N PHE A 199 -7.17 10.64 -10.00
CA PHE A 199 -6.59 9.38 -10.46
C PHE A 199 -5.76 9.58 -11.73
N ARG A 200 -4.62 8.91 -11.81
CA ARG A 200 -3.75 8.84 -12.99
C ARG A 200 -3.32 7.38 -13.21
N THR A 201 -3.15 6.98 -14.46
CA THR A 201 -2.59 5.66 -14.78
C THR A 201 -1.07 5.67 -14.65
N GLU A 202 -0.45 4.49 -14.62
CA GLU A 202 1.00 4.28 -14.64
C GLU A 202 1.69 4.96 -15.84
N GLU A 203 0.99 5.18 -16.95
CA GLU A 203 1.47 5.92 -18.12
C GLU A 203 1.88 7.35 -17.75
N TRP A 204 1.28 7.93 -16.71
CA TRP A 204 1.67 9.24 -16.21
C TRP A 204 3.13 9.27 -15.77
N LEU A 205 3.76 8.15 -15.41
CA LEU A 205 5.18 8.05 -15.03
C LEU A 205 6.13 8.06 -16.23
N ALA A 206 5.63 7.97 -17.46
CA ALA A 206 6.43 8.19 -18.67
C ALA A 206 6.77 9.70 -18.83
N PRO A 207 7.74 10.10 -19.67
CA PRO A 207 8.11 11.50 -19.90
C PRO A 207 6.92 12.44 -20.07
#